data_AF-A0A9D0IK04-F1
#
_entry.id   AF-A0A9D0IK04-F1
#
_cell.length_a   1.000
_cell.length_b   1.000
_cell.length_c   1.000
_cell.angle_alpha   90.00
_cell.angle_beta   90.00
_cell.angle_gamma   90.00
#
_symmetry.space_group_name_H-M   'P 1'
#
loop_
_entity.id
_entity.type
_entity.pdbx_description
1 polymer ?
#
loop_
_entity_poly.entity_id
_entity_poly.type
_entity_poly.pdbx_seq_one_letter_code
_entity_poly.pdbx_strand_id
1 'polypeptide(L)'
;MPVTLLEIRRAHRLLEAFCRQRSAAPGSNTRLGCQQEGDSLLIGALEEPFRPLVKLVYREERWFLYWQPRSGDWQPWPHLNSAGSFQAVIDELEQAPLHVHWQAD
;
A
#
# COMPACT_ATOMS: atom_id res chain seq x y z
N MET A 1 -25.05 4.07 1.84
CA MET A 1 -23.60 3.71 1.82
C MET A 1 -23.00 3.76 0.39
N PRO A 2 -22.96 4.90 -0.32
CA PRO A 2 -22.25 4.99 -1.62
C PRO A 2 -20.84 5.61 -1.54
N VAL A 3 -20.53 6.39 -0.49
CA VAL A 3 -19.29 7.18 -0.40
C VAL A 3 -18.05 6.27 -0.26
N THR A 4 -18.13 5.25 0.58
CA THR A 4 -17.04 4.30 0.88
C THR A 4 -16.54 3.58 -0.37
N LEU A 5 -17.45 3.13 -1.25
CA LEU A 5 -17.11 2.43 -2.49
C LEU A 5 -16.47 3.34 -3.54
N LEU A 6 -16.93 4.60 -3.62
CA LEU A 6 -16.35 5.58 -4.54
C LEU A 6 -14.93 5.96 -4.12
N GLU A 7 -14.72 6.16 -2.82
CA GLU A 7 -13.40 6.44 -2.25
C GLU A 7 -12.44 5.27 -2.47
N ILE A 8 -12.86 4.03 -2.20
CA ILE A 8 -12.03 2.83 -2.44
C ILE A 8 -11.68 2.69 -3.93
N ARG A 9 -12.63 2.89 -4.84
CA ARG A 9 -12.35 2.83 -6.30
C ARG A 9 -11.40 3.93 -6.76
N ARG A 10 -11.52 5.12 -6.20
CA ARG A 10 -10.62 6.24 -6.50
C ARG A 10 -9.21 5.95 -6.00
N ALA A 11 -9.11 5.52 -4.75
CA ALA A 11 -7.86 5.10 -4.13
C ALA A 11 -7.19 3.97 -4.90
N HIS A 12 -7.93 2.94 -5.31
CA HIS A 12 -7.40 1.83 -6.11
C HIS A 12 -6.73 2.33 -7.39
N ARG A 13 -7.38 3.22 -8.15
CA ARG A 13 -6.79 3.78 -9.38
C ARG A 13 -5.51 4.58 -9.13
N LEU A 14 -5.49 5.37 -8.05
CA LEU A 14 -4.29 6.13 -7.66
C LEU A 14 -3.16 5.18 -7.24
N LEU A 15 -3.50 4.13 -6.51
CA LEU A 15 -2.55 3.13 -6.05
C LEU A 15 -1.97 2.32 -7.21
N GLU A 16 -2.79 1.91 -8.16
CA GLU A 16 -2.32 1.25 -9.39
C GLU A 16 -1.33 2.14 -10.17
N ALA A 17 -1.62 3.44 -10.28
CA ALA A 17 -0.72 4.39 -10.91
C ALA A 17 0.63 4.47 -10.15
N PHE A 18 0.58 4.55 -8.82
CA PHE A 18 1.77 4.55 -7.95
C PHE A 18 2.61 3.28 -8.16
N CYS A 19 2.01 2.08 -8.10
CA CYS A 19 2.71 0.81 -8.34
C CYS A 19 3.38 0.76 -9.72
N ARG A 20 2.67 1.20 -10.77
CA ARG A 20 3.20 1.21 -12.15
C ARG A 20 4.36 2.20 -12.29
N GLN A 21 4.19 3.41 -11.79
CA GLN A 21 5.22 4.45 -11.83
C GLN A 21 6.49 4.00 -11.10
N ARG A 22 6.34 3.39 -9.92
CA ARG A 22 7.48 2.92 -9.14
C ARG A 22 8.17 1.72 -9.76
N SER A 23 7.41 0.78 -10.33
CA SER A 23 7.97 -0.37 -11.06
C SER A 23 8.70 0.03 -12.34
N ALA A 24 8.33 1.16 -12.96
CA ALA A 24 9.00 1.72 -14.12
C ALA A 24 10.23 2.58 -13.77
N ALA A 25 10.46 2.88 -12.49
CA ALA A 25 11.56 3.75 -12.07
C ALA A 25 12.92 3.03 -12.24
N PRO A 26 13.91 3.65 -12.91
CA PRO A 26 15.23 3.07 -13.08
C PRO A 26 15.92 2.93 -11.73
N GLY A 27 16.41 1.72 -11.41
CA GLY A 27 17.04 1.38 -10.13
C GLY A 27 16.12 0.68 -9.11
N SER A 28 14.83 0.47 -9.42
CA SER A 28 13.96 -0.38 -8.60
C SER A 28 14.22 -1.86 -8.89
N ASN A 29 14.84 -2.57 -7.95
CA ASN A 29 15.07 -4.02 -8.06
C ASN A 29 13.81 -4.86 -7.84
N THR A 30 12.69 -4.25 -7.44
CA THR A 30 11.44 -4.94 -7.11
C THR A 30 10.31 -4.35 -7.93
N ARG A 31 9.60 -5.23 -8.66
CA ARG A 31 8.35 -4.89 -9.32
C ARG A 31 7.25 -4.87 -8.27
N LEU A 32 6.60 -3.73 -8.09
CA LEU A 32 5.49 -3.57 -7.15
C LEU A 32 4.17 -3.77 -7.88
N GLY A 33 3.29 -4.54 -7.24
CA GLY A 33 1.94 -4.85 -7.68
C GLY A 33 0.94 -4.31 -6.68
N CYS A 34 -0.19 -3.90 -7.21
CA CYS A 34 -1.31 -3.42 -6.43
C CYS A 34 -2.48 -4.36 -6.67
N GLN A 35 -3.12 -4.81 -5.61
CA GLN A 35 -4.27 -5.72 -5.69
C GLN A 35 -5.36 -5.26 -4.73
N GLN A 36 -6.61 -5.32 -5.17
CA GLN A 36 -7.76 -5.13 -4.28
C GLN A 36 -8.20 -6.48 -3.70
N GLU A 37 -8.31 -6.55 -2.38
CA GLU A 37 -8.83 -7.70 -1.63
C GLU A 37 -10.04 -7.25 -0.81
N GLY A 38 -11.24 -7.49 -1.34
CA GLY A 38 -12.48 -7.00 -0.74
C GLY A 38 -12.49 -5.47 -0.65
N ASP A 39 -12.60 -4.94 0.56
CA ASP A 39 -12.55 -3.50 0.87
C ASP A 39 -11.13 -2.99 1.22
N SER A 40 -10.12 -3.85 1.07
CA SER A 40 -8.72 -3.50 1.33
C SER A 40 -7.94 -3.35 0.03
N LEU A 41 -6.95 -2.47 0.03
CA LEU A 41 -5.97 -2.34 -1.05
C LEU A 41 -4.62 -2.85 -0.57
N LEU A 42 -4.00 -3.73 -1.35
CA LEU A 42 -2.72 -4.34 -1.06
C LEU A 42 -1.66 -3.79 -2.02
N ILE A 43 -0.49 -3.49 -1.48
CA ILE A 43 0.73 -3.22 -2.24
C ILE A 43 1.69 -4.36 -1.90
N GLY A 44 2.26 -5.00 -2.91
CA GLY A 44 3.11 -6.16 -2.72
C GLY A 44 4.15 -6.28 -3.81
N ALA A 45 5.07 -7.23 -3.65
CA ALA A 45 6.01 -7.58 -4.70
C ALA A 45 5.27 -8.47 -5.71
N LEU A 46 5.43 -8.16 -7.00
CA LEU A 46 5.01 -9.01 -8.13
C LEU A 46 5.97 -10.20 -8.29
N GLU A 47 6.17 -10.94 -7.20
CA GLU A 47 6.77 -12.27 -7.20
C GLU A 47 5.62 -13.29 -7.32
N GLU A 48 5.90 -14.50 -7.82
CA GLU A 48 4.92 -15.60 -7.77
C GLU A 48 5.33 -16.54 -6.62
N PRO A 49 4.53 -16.67 -5.54
CA PRO A 49 3.21 -16.05 -5.31
C PRO A 49 3.27 -14.57 -4.89
N PHE A 50 2.23 -13.79 -5.21
CA PHE A 50 2.13 -12.36 -4.86
C PHE A 50 2.33 -12.18 -3.37
N ARG A 51 3.31 -11.36 -3.01
CA ARG A 51 3.67 -11.14 -1.62
C ARG A 51 3.16 -9.77 -1.17
N PRO A 52 2.03 -9.70 -0.44
CA PRO A 52 1.51 -8.45 0.07
C PRO A 52 2.46 -7.92 1.16
N LEU A 53 2.73 -6.63 1.11
CA LEU A 53 3.72 -5.97 1.97
C LEU A 53 3.10 -4.79 2.70
N VAL A 54 2.19 -4.07 2.06
CA VAL A 54 1.35 -3.04 2.66
C VAL A 54 -0.11 -3.37 2.44
N LYS A 55 -0.94 -3.14 3.46
CA LYS A 55 -2.39 -3.24 3.39
C LYS A 55 -3.01 -1.92 3.82
N LEU A 56 -3.93 -1.43 3.01
CA LEU A 56 -4.67 -0.20 3.22
C LEU A 56 -6.13 -0.55 3.42
N VAL A 57 -6.71 -0.05 4.51
CA VAL A 57 -8.10 -0.32 4.87
C VAL A 57 -8.81 1.01 5.08
N TYR A 58 -9.93 1.22 4.40
CA TYR A 58 -10.76 2.40 4.62
C TYR A 58 -11.89 2.08 5.59
N ARG A 59 -11.88 2.73 6.76
CA ARG A 59 -12.93 2.61 7.79
C ARG A 59 -13.10 3.93 8.51
N GLU A 60 -14.32 4.24 8.97
CA GLU A 60 -14.59 5.48 9.73
C GLU A 60 -14.07 6.74 9.03
N GLU A 61 -14.26 6.80 7.70
CA GLU A 61 -13.80 7.89 6.82
C GLU A 61 -12.28 8.13 6.81
N ARG A 62 -11.49 7.15 7.26
CA ARG A 62 -10.04 7.20 7.34
C ARG A 62 -9.38 5.99 6.70
N TRP A 63 -8.22 6.22 6.11
CA TRP A 63 -7.32 5.19 5.62
C TRP A 63 -6.43 4.72 6.75
N PHE A 64 -6.34 3.41 6.96
CA PHE A 64 -5.42 2.79 7.90
C PHE A 64 -4.39 2.00 7.13
N LEU A 65 -3.13 2.18 7.49
CA LEU A 65 -1.99 1.56 6.82
C LEU A 65 -1.43 0.48 7.73
N TYR A 66 -1.19 -0.69 7.14
CA TYR A 66 -0.56 -1.82 7.78
C TYR A 66 0.58 -2.30 6.91
N TRP A 67 1.60 -2.87 7.52
CA TRP A 67 2.68 -3.57 6.85
C TRP A 67 2.82 -4.97 7.40
N GLN A 68 3.34 -5.88 6.57
CA GLN A 68 3.61 -7.23 6.99
C GLN A 68 5.11 -7.51 6.96
N PRO A 69 5.75 -7.79 8.11
CA PRO A 69 7.09 -8.35 8.12
C PRO A 69 7.08 -9.74 7.45
N ARG A 70 8.21 -10.19 6.88
CA ARG A 70 8.34 -11.43 6.08
C ARG A 70 7.69 -12.69 6.66
N SER A 71 7.60 -12.80 7.98
CA SER A 71 7.03 -13.96 8.67
C SER A 71 6.14 -13.54 9.86
N GLY A 72 5.59 -12.34 9.81
CA GLY A 72 4.80 -11.77 10.90
C GLY A 72 3.33 -11.53 10.54
N ASP A 73 2.55 -11.19 11.55
CA ASP A 73 1.21 -10.65 11.38
C ASP A 73 1.24 -9.24 10.80
N TRP A 74 0.10 -8.79 10.26
CA TRP A 74 -0.09 -7.40 9.86
C TRP A 74 0.07 -6.47 11.06
N GLN A 75 1.00 -5.52 10.96
CA GLN A 75 1.26 -4.51 11.97
C GLN A 75 0.89 -3.12 11.46
N PRO A 76 0.44 -2.19 12.32
CA PRO A 76 0.21 -0.81 11.93
C PRO A 76 1.47 -0.16 11.37
N TRP A 77 1.33 0.68 10.34
CA TRP A 77 2.44 1.44 9.78
C TRP A 77 3.00 2.41 10.84
N PRO A 78 4.32 2.39 11.13
CA PRO A 78 4.88 3.05 12.31
C PRO A 78 4.83 4.59 12.25
N HIS A 79 4.87 5.16 11.05
CA HIS A 79 4.95 6.62 10.85
C HIS A 79 3.58 7.27 10.58
N LEU A 80 2.64 6.50 10.03
CA LEU A 80 1.30 6.95 9.69
C LEU A 80 0.30 5.81 9.90
N ASN A 81 -0.24 5.73 11.11
CA ASN A 81 -1.23 4.71 11.44
C ASN A 81 -2.57 4.93 10.71
N SER A 82 -2.89 6.18 10.37
CA SER A 82 -4.10 6.57 9.69
C SER A 82 -3.99 7.90 8.96
N ALA A 83 -4.75 8.06 7.87
CA ALA A 83 -4.81 9.27 7.08
C ALA A 83 -6.26 9.64 6.73
N GLY A 84 -6.58 10.93 6.77
CA GLY A 84 -7.89 11.44 6.36
C GLY A 84 -8.08 11.52 4.85
N SER A 85 -7.02 11.35 4.06
CA SER A 85 -7.06 11.36 2.60
C SER A 85 -6.11 10.32 2.03
N PHE A 86 -6.44 9.79 0.85
CA PHE A 86 -5.57 8.85 0.16
C PHE A 86 -4.28 9.49 -0.35
N GLN A 87 -4.29 10.80 -0.62
CA GLN A 87 -3.07 11.51 -1.02
C GLN A 87 -2.00 11.48 0.07
N ALA A 88 -2.40 11.69 1.34
CA ALA A 88 -1.46 11.58 2.46
C ALA A 88 -0.88 10.17 2.62
N VAL A 89 -1.64 9.13 2.24
CA VAL A 89 -1.14 7.75 2.17
C VAL A 89 -0.04 7.63 1.11
N ILE A 90 -0.27 8.16 -0.10
CA ILE A 90 0.72 8.14 -1.17
C ILE A 90 1.96 8.93 -0.80
N ASP A 91 1.81 10.15 -0.27
CA ASP A 91 2.93 11.01 0.12
C ASP A 91 3.80 10.30 1.18
N GLU A 92 3.16 9.63 2.16
CA GLU A 92 3.87 8.80 3.13
C GLU A 92 4.59 7.63 2.47
N LEU A 93 3.95 6.90 1.54
CA LEU A 93 4.58 5.79 0.83
C LEU A 93 5.73 6.23 -0.09
N GLU A 94 5.70 7.47 -0.58
CA GLU A 94 6.80 8.09 -1.34
C GLU A 94 7.95 8.54 -0.45
N GLN A 95 7.65 9.11 0.73
CA GLN A 95 8.64 9.61 1.68
C GLN A 95 9.25 8.52 2.54
N ALA A 96 8.50 7.46 2.84
CA ALA A 96 8.99 6.33 3.59
C ALA A 96 10.20 5.76 2.84
N PRO A 97 11.41 5.83 3.42
CA PRO A 97 12.55 5.21 2.80
C PRO A 97 12.21 3.72 2.70
N LEU A 98 12.11 3.20 1.48
CA LEU A 98 11.98 1.77 1.20
C LEU A 98 13.23 0.98 1.67
N HIS A 99 14.05 1.57 2.55
CA HIS A 99 15.11 0.97 3.35
C HIS A 99 14.64 0.54 4.74
N VAL A 100 13.42 0.92 5.18
CA VAL A 100 12.75 0.27 6.33
C VAL A 100 12.23 -1.09 5.86
N HIS A 101 13.19 -2.01 5.67
CA HIS A 101 13.07 -3.46 5.52
C HIS A 101 12.01 -4.00 4.54
N TRP A 102 12.20 -3.72 3.24
CA TRP A 102 11.81 -4.68 2.19
C TRP A 102 12.83 -5.82 2.06
N GLN A 103 13.94 -5.72 2.82
CA GLN A 103 14.97 -6.73 2.92
C GLN A 103 14.54 -7.85 3.88
N ALA A 104 14.37 -9.01 3.25
CA ALA A 104 14.77 -10.30 3.78
C ALA A 104 16.04 -10.18 4.65
N ASP A 105 15.89 -10.31 5.96
CA ASP A 105 16.73 -11.28 6.65
C ASP A 105 16.05 -12.65 6.50
#